data_AF-A0A842MB25-F1
#
_entry.id   AF-A0A842MB25-F1
#
_cell.length_a   1.000
_cell.length_b   1.000
_cell.length_c   1.000
_cell.angle_alpha   90.00
_cell.angle_beta   90.00
_cell.angle_gamma   90.00
#
_symmetry.space_group_name_H-M   'P 1'
#
loop_
_entity.id
_entity.type
_entity.pdbx_description
1 polymer ?
#
loop_
_entity_poly.entity_id
_entity_poly.type
_entity_poly.pdbx_seq_one_letter_code
_entity_poly.pdbx_strand_id
1 'polypeptide(L)'
;MKIFPIASESLGVRSLSVYVEAGENKILIDPGAALGPRRYSLPPAGIELKKLEHTKGKILESLDKATTIIISHYHYDHYIPGANYDGKRLLLKDPTKNINKSQQGRASKCRASKFLKDKREYEYADGKTITRDFKMEFSPAFPHGEKGTKLGFVIMTMIDHKERMIHASDTQLLNKESVEWIIEKMPDLIITSGPPTYIGY
;
A
#
# COMPACT_ATOMS: atom_id res chain seq x y z
N MET A 1 9.03 -17.03 6.62
CA MET A 1 7.73 -16.36 6.37
C MET A 1 7.20 -16.82 5.00
N LYS A 2 5.92 -16.67 4.64
CA LYS A 2 5.47 -16.91 3.25
C LYS A 2 4.91 -15.64 2.64
N ILE A 3 5.30 -15.35 1.41
CA ILE A 3 5.01 -14.07 0.75
C ILE A 3 4.44 -14.36 -0.63
N PHE A 4 3.29 -13.77 -0.92
CA PHE A 4 2.53 -13.98 -2.13
C PHE A 4 2.25 -12.62 -2.80
N PRO A 5 3.09 -12.20 -3.76
CA PRO A 5 2.79 -11.03 -4.58
C PRO A 5 1.49 -11.28 -5.37
N ILE A 6 0.47 -10.45 -5.16
CA ILE A 6 -0.83 -10.61 -5.83
C ILE A 6 -0.88 -9.75 -7.08
N ALA A 7 -0.48 -8.49 -6.94
CA ALA A 7 -0.65 -7.47 -7.96
C ALA A 7 0.49 -6.45 -7.90
N SER A 8 1.01 -6.10 -9.06
CA SER A 8 1.96 -5.02 -9.25
C SER A 8 1.91 -4.53 -10.69
N GLU A 9 2.57 -3.40 -10.98
CA GLU A 9 2.68 -2.91 -12.35
C GLU A 9 3.28 -3.96 -13.29
N SER A 10 4.32 -4.67 -12.83
CA SER A 10 4.94 -5.79 -13.56
C SER A 10 4.00 -6.97 -13.81
N LEU A 11 2.90 -7.06 -13.05
CA LEU A 11 1.84 -8.05 -13.23
C LEU A 11 0.66 -7.53 -14.05
N GLY A 12 0.76 -6.33 -14.65
CA GLY A 12 -0.16 -5.82 -15.66
C GLY A 12 -1.25 -4.87 -15.15
N VAL A 13 -1.21 -4.46 -13.88
CA VAL A 13 -2.12 -3.46 -13.29
C VAL A 13 -1.36 -2.55 -12.34
N ARG A 14 -1.82 -1.32 -12.13
CA ARG A 14 -1.25 -0.48 -11.06
C ARG A 14 -1.66 -1.05 -9.71
N SER A 15 -0.69 -1.41 -8.89
CA SER A 15 -0.85 -1.98 -7.55
C SER A 15 0.53 -2.18 -6.91
N LEU A 16 0.54 -2.50 -5.63
CA LEU A 16 1.64 -3.18 -4.96
C LEU A 16 1.10 -4.17 -3.91
N SER A 17 0.03 -4.91 -4.26
CA SER A 17 -0.67 -5.78 -3.31
C SER A 17 0.09 -7.07 -3.01
N VAL A 18 0.25 -7.37 -1.73
CA VAL A 18 0.99 -8.55 -1.25
C VAL A 18 0.26 -9.18 -0.08
N TYR A 19 0.10 -10.49 -0.12
CA TYR A 19 -0.37 -11.29 1.00
C TYR A 19 0.79 -11.99 1.68
N VAL A 20 0.83 -11.93 3.01
CA VAL A 20 1.92 -12.45 3.84
C VAL A 20 1.34 -13.35 4.92
N GLU A 21 1.94 -14.53 5.09
CA GLU A 21 1.68 -15.44 6.20
C GLU A 21 2.90 -15.46 7.14
N ALA A 22 2.69 -15.02 8.38
CA ALA A 22 3.71 -14.94 9.42
C ALA A 22 3.17 -15.58 10.72
N GLY A 23 3.45 -16.87 10.90
CA GLY A 23 2.82 -17.66 11.96
C GLY A 23 1.32 -17.79 11.71
N GLU A 24 0.51 -17.43 12.70
CA GLU A 24 -0.96 -17.41 12.58
C GLU A 24 -1.49 -16.13 11.91
N ASN A 25 -0.62 -15.16 11.65
CA ASN A 25 -1.01 -13.86 11.10
C ASN A 25 -1.12 -13.93 9.58
N LYS A 26 -2.30 -13.56 9.08
CA LYS A 26 -2.63 -13.48 7.65
C LYS A 26 -2.80 -12.02 7.28
N ILE A 27 -1.76 -11.43 6.70
CA ILE A 27 -1.63 -10.00 6.49
C ILE A 27 -1.79 -9.71 5.00
N LEU A 28 -2.69 -8.78 4.66
CA LEU A 28 -2.82 -8.28 3.29
C LEU A 28 -2.46 -6.81 3.25
N ILE A 29 -1.44 -6.49 2.47
CA ILE A 29 -0.91 -5.13 2.30
C ILE A 29 -1.42 -4.58 0.98
N ASP A 30 -1.94 -3.36 1.03
CA ASP A 30 -2.44 -2.58 -0.11
C ASP A 30 -3.36 -3.38 -1.05
N PRO A 31 -4.54 -3.82 -0.56
CA PRO A 31 -5.51 -4.61 -1.32
C PRO A 31 -6.24 -3.79 -2.38
N GLY A 32 -5.52 -3.25 -3.36
CA GLY A 32 -6.07 -2.45 -4.45
C GLY A 32 -5.48 -2.82 -5.79
N ALA A 33 -6.19 -2.44 -6.85
CA ALA A 33 -5.69 -2.48 -8.21
C ALA A 33 -6.44 -1.46 -9.06
N ALA A 34 -5.71 -0.77 -9.93
CA ALA A 34 -6.26 0.20 -10.86
C ALA A 34 -5.58 0.12 -12.24
N LEU A 35 -6.13 0.86 -13.19
CA LEU A 35 -5.50 1.15 -14.47
C LEU A 35 -5.34 2.67 -14.61
N GLY A 36 -4.35 3.10 -15.37
CA GLY A 36 -4.29 4.49 -15.81
C GLY A 36 -5.51 4.81 -16.67
N PRO A 37 -6.21 5.94 -16.46
CA PRO A 37 -7.41 6.27 -17.23
C PRO A 37 -7.09 6.47 -18.73
N ARG A 38 -5.88 6.94 -19.03
CA ARG A 38 -5.33 7.01 -20.38
C ARG A 38 -3.84 6.68 -20.37
N ARG A 39 -3.37 5.96 -21.39
CA ARG A 39 -1.94 5.78 -21.72
C ARG A 39 -1.74 6.19 -23.17
N TYR A 40 -0.83 7.13 -23.43
CA TYR A 40 -0.64 7.75 -24.75
C TYR A 40 -1.97 8.24 -25.36
N SER A 41 -2.80 8.90 -24.54
CA SER A 41 -4.13 9.38 -24.90
C SER A 41 -5.18 8.32 -25.25
N LEU A 42 -4.86 7.03 -25.15
CA LEU A 42 -5.77 5.92 -25.38
C LEU A 42 -6.36 5.39 -24.06
N PRO A 43 -7.65 5.01 -24.03
CA PRO A 43 -8.23 4.33 -22.87
C PRO A 43 -7.64 2.91 -22.72
N PRO A 44 -7.84 2.26 -21.56
CA PRO A 44 -7.41 0.88 -21.40
C PRO A 44 -8.04 -0.05 -22.44
N ALA A 45 -7.24 -0.93 -23.02
CA ALA A 45 -7.69 -1.95 -23.94
C ALA A 45 -8.52 -3.02 -23.20
N GLY A 46 -9.35 -3.75 -23.94
CA GLY A 46 -10.22 -4.80 -23.37
C GLY A 46 -9.46 -5.87 -22.58
N ILE A 47 -8.24 -6.22 -23.01
CA ILE A 47 -7.38 -7.17 -22.28
C ILE A 47 -6.92 -6.63 -20.92
N GLU A 48 -6.67 -5.32 -20.82
CA GLU A 48 -6.24 -4.66 -19.59
C GLU A 48 -7.41 -4.59 -18.60
N LEU A 49 -8.63 -4.31 -19.07
CA LEU A 49 -9.84 -4.35 -18.27
C LEU A 49 -10.10 -5.76 -17.69
N LYS A 50 -10.00 -6.80 -18.52
CA LYS A 50 -10.09 -8.20 -18.06
C LYS A 50 -9.02 -8.54 -17.02
N LYS A 51 -7.80 -8.06 -17.24
CA LYS A 51 -6.69 -8.26 -16.30
C LYS A 51 -6.93 -7.56 -14.96
N LEU A 52 -7.49 -6.35 -14.97
CA LEU A 52 -7.90 -5.63 -13.77
C LEU A 52 -8.98 -6.39 -12.99
N GLU A 53 -10.02 -6.86 -13.66
CA GLU A 53 -11.10 -7.64 -13.05
C GLU A 53 -10.57 -8.92 -12.40
N HIS A 54 -9.79 -9.72 -13.14
CA HIS A 54 -9.14 -10.92 -12.63
C HIS A 54 -8.26 -10.64 -11.41
N THR A 55 -7.50 -9.54 -11.44
CA THR A 55 -6.60 -9.17 -10.35
C THR A 55 -7.39 -8.73 -9.11
N LYS A 56 -8.47 -7.97 -9.28
CA LYS A 56 -9.37 -7.63 -8.17
C LYS A 56 -10.01 -8.87 -7.55
N GLY A 57 -10.40 -9.87 -8.36
CA GLY A 57 -10.88 -11.16 -7.86
C GLY A 57 -9.88 -11.83 -6.91
N LYS A 58 -8.60 -11.94 -7.33
CA LYS A 58 -7.53 -12.49 -6.47
C LYS A 58 -7.32 -11.70 -5.18
N ILE A 59 -7.37 -10.36 -5.26
CA ILE A 59 -7.24 -9.50 -4.07
C ILE A 59 -8.39 -9.75 -3.12
N LEU A 60 -9.63 -9.90 -3.61
CA LEU A 60 -10.80 -10.20 -2.78
C LEU A 60 -10.70 -11.58 -2.13
N GLU A 61 -10.24 -12.61 -2.85
CA GLU A 61 -9.98 -13.93 -2.26
C GLU A 61 -8.93 -13.90 -1.14
N SER A 62 -7.87 -13.11 -1.30
CA SER A 62 -6.87 -12.90 -0.26
C SER A 62 -7.41 -12.05 0.89
N LEU A 63 -8.28 -11.07 0.59
CA LEU A 63 -8.93 -10.22 1.58
C LEU A 63 -9.80 -11.07 2.50
N ASP A 64 -10.58 -12.00 1.97
CA ASP A 64 -11.43 -12.91 2.74
C ASP A 64 -10.61 -13.73 3.76
N LYS A 65 -9.42 -14.20 3.36
CA LYS A 65 -8.52 -15.00 4.21
C LYS A 65 -7.75 -14.17 5.24
N ALA A 66 -7.52 -12.89 4.96
CA ALA A 66 -6.70 -12.02 5.79
C ALA A 66 -7.41 -11.64 7.10
N THR A 67 -6.63 -11.61 8.18
CA THR A 67 -7.05 -11.14 9.51
C THR A 67 -6.58 -9.72 9.79
N THR A 68 -5.50 -9.28 9.13
CA THR A 68 -4.96 -7.92 9.24
C THR A 68 -4.82 -7.31 7.86
N ILE A 69 -5.31 -6.09 7.70
CA ILE A 69 -5.21 -5.32 6.45
C ILE A 69 -4.37 -4.08 6.72
N ILE A 70 -3.43 -3.85 5.81
CA ILE A 70 -2.55 -2.68 5.85
C ILE A 70 -2.81 -1.83 4.62
N ILE A 71 -3.01 -0.53 4.82
CA ILE A 71 -3.13 0.45 3.74
C ILE A 71 -2.07 1.53 3.94
N SER A 72 -1.08 1.52 3.06
CA SER A 72 0.07 2.42 3.07
C SER A 72 -0.28 3.85 2.70
N HIS A 73 -1.29 4.03 1.83
CA HIS A 73 -1.88 5.32 1.45
C HIS A 73 -3.19 5.12 0.66
N TYR A 74 -3.90 6.22 0.39
CA TYR A 74 -5.28 6.19 -0.11
C TYR A 74 -5.41 6.42 -1.63
N HIS A 75 -4.54 5.82 -2.43
CA HIS A 75 -4.78 5.71 -3.88
C HIS A 75 -5.61 4.46 -4.21
N TYR A 76 -6.40 4.50 -5.29
CA TYR A 76 -7.36 3.42 -5.62
C TYR A 76 -6.69 2.13 -6.10
N ASP A 77 -5.40 2.15 -6.37
CA ASP A 77 -4.52 1.01 -6.58
C ASP A 77 -4.03 0.36 -5.29
N HIS A 78 -4.36 0.91 -4.11
CA HIS A 78 -3.95 0.36 -2.79
C HIS A 78 -5.13 -0.08 -1.92
N TYR A 79 -6.37 0.18 -2.34
CA TYR A 79 -7.57 -0.39 -1.73
C TYR A 79 -8.71 -0.52 -2.74
N ILE A 80 -9.69 -1.39 -2.48
CA ILE A 80 -10.90 -1.53 -3.28
C ILE A 80 -12.06 -0.80 -2.60
N PRO A 81 -12.57 0.31 -3.17
CA PRO A 81 -13.76 0.96 -2.67
C PRO A 81 -14.97 0.00 -2.68
N GLY A 82 -15.68 -0.11 -1.55
CA GLY A 82 -16.86 -0.96 -1.41
C GLY A 82 -16.59 -2.43 -1.12
N ALA A 83 -15.32 -2.87 -1.05
CA ALA A 83 -15.00 -4.21 -0.56
C ALA A 83 -15.29 -4.32 0.95
N ASN A 84 -15.55 -5.55 1.41
CA ASN A 84 -15.81 -5.84 2.82
C ASN A 84 -14.49 -5.97 3.59
N TYR A 85 -14.28 -5.08 4.56
CA TYR A 85 -13.11 -5.07 5.44
C TYR A 85 -13.48 -5.43 6.89
N ASP A 86 -14.74 -5.82 7.15
CA ASP A 86 -15.28 -6.01 8.49
C ASP A 86 -14.69 -7.23 9.19
N GLY A 87 -14.56 -7.15 10.51
CA GLY A 87 -13.95 -8.19 11.34
C GLY A 87 -12.44 -8.35 11.16
N LYS A 88 -11.79 -7.46 10.40
CA LYS A 88 -10.34 -7.45 10.17
C LYS A 88 -9.70 -6.31 10.94
N ARG A 89 -8.47 -6.54 11.42
CA ARG A 89 -7.68 -5.47 12.02
C ARG A 89 -7.16 -4.55 10.92
N LEU A 90 -7.52 -3.27 10.96
CA LEU A 90 -7.12 -2.29 9.95
C LEU A 90 -5.98 -1.40 10.46
N LEU A 91 -4.82 -1.48 9.81
CA LEU A 91 -3.64 -0.68 10.10
C LEU A 91 -3.40 0.29 8.94
N LEU A 92 -3.63 1.58 9.18
CA LEU A 92 -3.80 2.55 8.12
C LEU A 92 -2.80 3.69 8.24
N LYS A 93 -2.41 4.30 7.11
CA LYS A 93 -1.81 5.63 7.12
C LYS A 93 -2.75 6.65 7.75
N ASP A 94 -2.26 7.51 8.63
CA ASP A 94 -2.97 8.67 9.15
C ASP A 94 -3.18 9.71 8.03
N PRO A 95 -4.42 10.00 7.60
CA PRO A 95 -4.69 10.96 6.53
C PRO A 95 -4.57 12.42 6.98
N THR A 96 -4.31 12.68 8.27
CA THR A 96 -4.25 14.02 8.88
C THR A 96 -2.84 14.45 9.29
N LYS A 97 -1.91 13.51 9.50
CA LYS A 97 -0.50 13.78 9.85
C LYS A 97 0.43 13.76 8.65
N ASN A 98 1.45 14.64 8.68
CA ASN A 98 2.46 14.81 7.62
C ASN A 98 1.78 14.94 6.25
N ILE A 99 0.98 15.99 6.10
CA ILE A 99 0.25 16.31 4.87
C ILE A 99 0.87 17.56 4.22
N ASN A 100 1.12 17.52 2.91
CA ASN A 100 1.46 18.72 2.14
C ASN A 100 0.18 19.53 1.84
N LYS A 101 0.31 20.79 1.40
CA LYS A 101 -0.87 21.64 1.09
C LYS A 101 -1.83 21.01 0.05
N SER A 102 -1.34 20.16 -0.86
CA SER A 102 -2.18 19.40 -1.80
C SER A 102 -2.93 18.23 -1.16
N GLN A 103 -2.40 17.61 -0.11
CA GLN A 103 -3.07 16.61 0.73
C GLN A 103 -3.99 17.26 1.78
N GLN A 104 -3.75 18.52 2.15
CA GLN A 104 -4.78 19.37 2.78
C GLN A 104 -5.95 19.65 1.82
N GLY A 105 -5.71 19.51 0.50
CA GLY A 105 -6.74 19.56 -0.54
C GLY A 105 -7.74 18.40 -0.45
N ARG A 106 -8.95 18.65 -0.98
CA ARG A 106 -10.11 17.76 -0.84
C ARG A 106 -9.87 16.32 -1.30
N ALA A 107 -8.99 16.04 -2.27
CA ALA A 107 -8.93 14.73 -2.93
C ALA A 107 -8.42 13.57 -2.07
N SER A 108 -7.27 13.70 -1.40
CA SER A 108 -6.75 12.63 -0.54
C SER A 108 -7.60 12.45 0.71
N LYS A 109 -7.94 13.55 1.38
CA LYS A 109 -8.93 13.56 2.47
C LYS A 109 -10.26 12.95 2.04
N CYS A 110 -10.70 13.16 0.80
CA CYS A 110 -11.92 12.56 0.25
C CYS A 110 -11.78 11.06 0.01
N ARG A 111 -10.63 10.57 -0.48
CA ARG A 111 -10.40 9.13 -0.65
C ARG A 111 -10.32 8.41 0.69
N ALA A 112 -9.57 8.97 1.63
CA ALA A 112 -9.48 8.47 3.00
C ALA A 112 -10.85 8.53 3.70
N SER A 113 -11.56 9.66 3.64
CA SER A 113 -12.89 9.77 4.25
C SER A 113 -13.91 8.82 3.62
N LYS A 114 -13.86 8.63 2.30
CA LYS A 114 -14.69 7.65 1.60
C LYS A 114 -14.38 6.22 2.04
N PHE A 115 -13.10 5.89 2.22
CA PHE A 115 -12.70 4.59 2.73
C PHE A 115 -13.13 4.36 4.19
N LEU A 116 -12.99 5.39 5.03
CA LEU A 116 -13.27 5.33 6.46
C LEU A 116 -14.74 5.52 6.84
N LYS A 117 -15.59 6.00 5.92
CA LYS A 117 -16.98 6.43 6.17
C LYS A 117 -17.77 5.45 7.05
N ASP A 118 -17.64 4.15 6.76
CA ASP A 118 -18.41 3.09 7.41
C ASP A 118 -17.55 2.22 8.35
N LYS A 119 -16.31 2.64 8.63
CA LYS A 119 -15.35 1.90 9.47
C LYS A 119 -15.33 2.45 10.87
N ARG A 120 -15.61 1.59 11.85
CA ARG A 120 -15.66 1.97 13.28
C ARG A 120 -14.38 1.65 14.02
N GLU A 121 -13.65 0.62 13.57
CA GLU A 121 -12.45 0.13 14.22
C GLU A 121 -11.29 0.12 13.23
N TYR A 122 -10.30 0.95 13.50
CA TYR A 122 -9.04 0.99 12.77
C TYR A 122 -7.97 1.67 13.63
N GLU A 123 -6.71 1.43 13.30
CA GLU A 123 -5.58 2.04 13.98
C GLU A 123 -4.70 2.75 12.94
N TYR A 124 -4.33 3.99 13.21
CA TYR A 124 -3.28 4.63 12.42
C TYR A 124 -1.92 4.07 12.80
N ALA A 125 -1.11 3.74 11.80
CA ALA A 125 0.09 2.93 11.96
C ALA A 125 1.40 3.71 11.86
N ASP A 126 1.39 4.97 11.42
CA ASP A 126 2.56 5.83 11.25
C ASP A 126 3.55 5.75 12.43
N GLY A 127 4.77 5.25 12.18
CA GLY A 127 5.84 5.15 13.17
C GLY A 127 5.60 4.15 14.31
N LYS A 128 4.55 3.31 14.23
CA LYS A 128 4.25 2.34 15.29
C LYS A 128 5.06 1.07 15.14
N THR A 129 5.35 0.45 16.29
CA THR A 129 5.82 -0.93 16.38
C THR A 129 4.77 -1.76 17.09
N ILE A 130 4.48 -2.94 16.54
CA ILE A 130 3.57 -3.93 17.11
C ILE A 130 4.41 -5.19 17.34
N THR A 131 4.56 -5.56 18.62
CA THR A 131 5.28 -6.76 19.02
C THR A 131 4.28 -7.75 19.62
N ARG A 132 4.14 -8.91 18.98
CA ARG A 132 3.44 -10.09 19.50
C ARG A 132 4.34 -11.31 19.26
N ASP A 133 3.81 -12.36 18.60
CA ASP A 133 4.58 -13.53 18.14
C ASP A 133 5.45 -13.24 16.90
N PHE A 134 5.32 -12.04 16.35
CA PHE A 134 6.16 -11.46 15.31
C PHE A 134 6.31 -9.96 15.58
N LYS A 135 7.29 -9.33 14.93
CA LYS A 135 7.46 -7.88 14.98
C LYS A 135 6.96 -7.27 13.68
N MET A 136 6.06 -6.29 13.79
CA MET A 136 5.65 -5.43 12.69
C MET A 136 6.03 -4.00 13.03
N GLU A 137 6.74 -3.33 12.14
CA GLU A 137 7.17 -1.95 12.33
C GLU A 137 6.79 -1.11 11.13
N PHE A 138 6.17 0.03 11.38
CA PHE A 138 5.77 0.97 10.34
C PHE A 138 6.73 2.14 10.33
N SER A 139 7.08 2.59 9.13
CA SER A 139 7.87 3.81 9.02
C SER A 139 7.08 5.03 9.49
N PRO A 140 7.76 6.14 9.81
CA PRO A 140 7.14 7.46 9.72
C PRO A 140 6.56 7.69 8.31
N ALA A 141 5.72 8.70 8.17
CA ALA A 141 5.21 9.11 6.87
C ALA A 141 6.35 9.63 5.98
N PHE A 142 6.58 8.99 4.84
CA PHE A 142 7.55 9.42 3.84
C PHE A 142 6.87 9.99 2.60
N PRO A 143 7.53 10.88 1.84
CA PRO A 143 7.00 11.34 0.56
C PRO A 143 6.65 10.17 -0.36
N HIS A 144 5.52 10.29 -1.05
CA HIS A 144 5.15 9.40 -2.14
C HIS A 144 5.99 9.77 -3.37
N GLY A 145 7.12 9.09 -3.56
CA GLY A 145 8.12 9.41 -4.58
C GLY A 145 9.03 10.57 -4.18
N GLU A 146 9.31 11.47 -5.14
CA GLU A 146 10.17 12.62 -4.89
C GLU A 146 9.61 13.58 -3.83
N LYS A 147 10.51 14.15 -3.04
CA LYS A 147 10.18 15.14 -2.02
C LYS A 147 9.69 16.43 -2.67
N GLY A 148 8.64 17.03 -2.11
CA GLY A 148 8.07 18.29 -2.60
C GLY A 148 6.98 18.13 -3.67
N THR A 149 6.70 16.91 -4.13
CA THR A 149 5.60 16.63 -5.05
C THR A 149 4.24 16.75 -4.35
N LYS A 150 3.16 16.78 -5.15
CA LYS A 150 1.78 16.84 -4.67
C LYS A 150 1.18 15.45 -4.34
N LEU A 151 1.93 14.38 -4.58
CA LEU A 151 1.46 12.99 -4.46
C LEU A 151 1.12 12.58 -3.02
N GLY A 152 1.74 13.23 -2.04
CA GLY A 152 1.44 13.04 -0.63
C GLY A 152 2.46 12.17 0.06
N PHE A 153 1.98 11.35 1.00
CA PHE A 153 2.83 10.58 1.87
C PHE A 153 2.32 9.15 2.00
N VAL A 154 3.25 8.23 2.15
CA VAL A 154 3.03 6.79 2.36
C VAL A 154 3.69 6.35 3.67
N ILE A 155 3.30 5.18 4.17
CA ILE A 155 4.06 4.46 5.19
C ILE A 155 4.55 3.13 4.61
N MET A 156 5.77 2.75 4.96
CA MET A 156 6.31 1.43 4.70
C MET A 156 5.95 0.48 5.84
N THR A 157 5.90 -0.81 5.54
CA THR A 157 5.64 -1.86 6.53
C THR A 157 6.80 -2.83 6.54
N MET A 158 7.41 -3.02 7.71
CA MET A 158 8.34 -4.10 7.98
C MET A 158 7.63 -5.22 8.75
N ILE A 159 7.83 -6.46 8.31
CA ILE A 159 7.40 -7.68 8.99
C ILE A 159 8.64 -8.52 9.26
N ASP A 160 8.87 -8.85 10.53
CA ASP A 160 9.99 -9.65 11.00
C ASP A 160 9.45 -10.90 11.71
N HIS A 161 9.62 -12.04 11.04
CA HIS A 161 9.26 -13.36 11.52
C HIS A 161 10.20 -14.41 10.92
N LYS A 162 11.34 -14.63 11.60
CA LYS A 162 12.51 -15.43 11.19
C LYS A 162 13.30 -14.84 10.01
N GLU A 163 12.60 -14.22 9.08
CA GLU A 163 13.13 -13.39 8.00
C GLU A 163 12.44 -12.03 8.10
N ARG A 164 13.13 -10.99 7.64
CA ARG A 164 12.64 -9.62 7.63
C ARG A 164 12.30 -9.18 6.22
N MET A 165 11.06 -8.79 6.01
CA MET A 165 10.57 -8.23 4.76
C MET A 165 10.11 -6.80 4.97
N ILE A 166 10.42 -5.94 4.01
CA ILE A 166 9.86 -4.59 3.91
C ILE A 166 8.99 -4.48 2.67
N HIS A 167 7.76 -4.00 2.85
CA HIS A 167 6.94 -3.43 1.81
C HIS A 167 7.13 -1.91 1.83
N ALA A 168 7.79 -1.39 0.80
CA ALA A 168 8.23 -0.01 0.70
C ALA A 168 7.17 0.92 0.09
N SER A 169 5.98 0.42 -0.23
CA SER A 169 4.89 1.19 -0.88
C SER A 169 5.41 1.97 -2.11
N ASP A 170 4.77 3.08 -2.42
CA ASP A 170 5.11 3.96 -3.53
C ASP A 170 6.12 5.05 -3.11
N THR A 171 7.11 4.67 -2.30
CA THR A 171 8.28 5.54 -2.02
C THR A 171 9.17 5.70 -3.25
N GLN A 172 9.10 4.74 -4.19
CA GLN A 172 9.88 4.69 -5.43
C GLN A 172 11.40 4.68 -5.21
N LEU A 173 11.84 4.55 -3.95
CA LEU A 173 13.23 4.75 -3.52
C LEU A 173 13.82 6.11 -3.93
N LEU A 174 12.96 7.13 -4.11
CA LEU A 174 13.35 8.46 -4.59
C LEU A 174 13.61 9.47 -3.47
N ASN A 175 13.51 9.04 -2.21
CA ASN A 175 13.75 9.89 -1.06
C ASN A 175 14.77 9.26 -0.11
N LYS A 176 15.80 10.05 0.24
CA LYS A 176 16.93 9.62 1.08
C LYS A 176 16.46 9.07 2.43
N GLU A 177 15.55 9.77 3.10
CA GLU A 177 15.06 9.37 4.42
C GLU A 177 14.34 8.00 4.38
N SER A 178 13.61 7.70 3.29
CA SER A 178 12.97 6.39 3.11
C SER A 178 13.98 5.26 2.87
N VAL A 179 15.05 5.54 2.10
CA VAL A 179 16.12 4.57 1.81
C VAL A 179 16.95 4.30 3.07
N GLU A 180 17.27 5.35 3.84
CA GLU A 180 17.97 5.22 5.13
C GLU A 180 17.18 4.37 6.11
N TRP A 181 15.86 4.53 6.19
CA TRP A 181 15.01 3.68 7.02
C TRP A 181 15.10 2.21 6.60
N ILE A 182 15.04 1.93 5.30
CA ILE A 182 15.19 0.56 4.77
C ILE A 182 16.56 -0.03 5.17
N ILE A 183 17.64 0.73 4.97
CA ILE A 183 19.00 0.29 5.31
C ILE A 183 19.14 0.02 6.80
N GLU A 184 18.65 0.93 7.66
CA GLU A 184 18.67 0.75 9.12
C GLU A 184 17.92 -0.53 9.54
N LYS A 185 16.81 -0.84 8.87
CA LYS A 185 16.04 -2.05 9.15
C LYS A 185 16.67 -3.31 8.61
N MET A 186 17.72 -3.28 7.78
CA MET A 186 18.45 -4.48 7.31
C MET A 186 17.51 -5.66 6.92
N PRO A 187 16.61 -5.49 5.93
CA PRO A 187 15.70 -6.56 5.52
C PRO A 187 16.41 -7.61 4.66
N ASP A 188 15.90 -8.85 4.70
CA ASP A 188 16.28 -9.92 3.80
C ASP A 188 15.58 -9.78 2.44
N LEU A 189 14.38 -9.18 2.42
CA LEU A 189 13.58 -8.94 1.22
C LEU A 189 12.94 -7.55 1.22
N ILE A 190 13.00 -6.87 0.08
CA ILE A 190 12.29 -5.61 -0.15
C ILE A 190 11.31 -5.78 -1.31
N ILE A 191 10.04 -5.44 -1.08
CA ILE A 191 9.04 -5.23 -2.11
C ILE A 191 8.87 -3.74 -2.28
N THR A 192 9.19 -3.21 -3.45
CA THR A 192 9.20 -1.78 -3.70
C THR A 192 8.70 -1.44 -5.10
N SER A 193 8.10 -0.27 -5.25
CA SER A 193 7.93 0.38 -6.55
C SER A 193 9.29 0.90 -7.04
N GLY A 194 9.58 0.80 -8.33
CA GLY A 194 10.72 1.49 -8.94
C GLY A 194 10.41 2.97 -9.25
N PRO A 195 11.44 3.77 -9.54
CA PRO A 195 11.26 5.10 -10.13
C PRO A 195 10.39 5.01 -11.40
N PRO A 196 9.34 5.83 -11.55
CA PRO A 196 8.53 5.80 -12.75
C PRO A 196 9.32 6.40 -13.91
N THR A 197 9.49 5.64 -14.99
CA THR A 197 10.19 6.10 -16.20
C THR A 197 9.26 6.74 -17.24
N TYR A 198 7.94 6.65 -17.01
CA TYR A 198 6.90 7.05 -17.96
C TYR A 198 6.00 8.19 -17.43
N ILE A 199 6.22 8.63 -16.18
CA ILE A 199 5.55 9.77 -15.57
C ILE A 199 6.62 10.85 -15.40
N GLY A 200 6.51 11.94 -16.16
CA GLY A 200 7.32 13.14 -15.91
C GLY A 200 6.78 13.86 -14.67
N TYR A 201 7.67 14.29 -13.78
CA TYR A 201 7.34 15.14 -12.63
C TYR A 201 7.30 16.62 -13.01
#